data_AF-A0A850M5K0-F1
#
_entry.id   AF-A0A850M5K0-F1
#
_cell.length_a   1.000
_cell.length_b   1.000
_cell.length_c   1.000
_cell.angle_alpha   90.00
_cell.angle_beta   90.00
_cell.angle_gamma   90.00
#
_symmetry.space_group_name_H-M   'P 1'
#
loop_
_entity.id
_entity.type
_entity.pdbx_description
1 polymer ?
#
loop_
_entity_poly.entity_id
_entity_poly.type
_entity_poly.pdbx_seq_one_letter_code
_entity_poly.pdbx_strand_id
1 'polypeptide(L)'
;MSNEEHHPTKSWSLISSAMIGVTITILAIMWQFSPIGGMVTSTYLLMVALILFVNSTTVNEKVNYERAKGAPDEVIEKWMHFAEYSFGLAFTLYISTFAILGYKYLLNITVLVSVPRVWALVLPWVFLIVTWLIMGIYAALDSRNMLKDIKRMTWLILEIIALVLINLDYLGIITIP
;
A
#
# COMPACT_ATOMS: atom_id res chain seq x y z
N MET A 1 4.38 25.23 -35.54
CA MET A 1 4.79 24.21 -34.55
C MET A 1 4.45 24.76 -33.18
N SER A 2 3.27 24.45 -32.66
CA SER A 2 2.91 24.78 -31.29
C SER A 2 3.71 23.88 -30.37
N ASN A 3 4.40 24.47 -29.40
CA ASN A 3 4.94 23.76 -28.25
C ASN A 3 3.75 23.11 -27.54
N GLU A 4 3.51 21.83 -27.82
CA GLU A 4 2.79 20.98 -26.89
C GLU A 4 3.66 20.93 -25.63
N GLU A 5 3.33 21.77 -24.65
CA GLU A 5 3.75 21.56 -23.28
C GLU A 5 3.24 20.17 -22.87
N HIS A 6 4.12 19.18 -23.03
CA HIS A 6 4.02 17.89 -22.38
C HIS A 6 3.95 18.18 -20.88
N HIS A 7 2.76 18.41 -20.35
CA HIS A 7 2.52 18.21 -18.94
C HIS A 7 2.94 16.78 -18.66
N PRO A 8 4.03 16.54 -17.90
CA PRO A 8 4.43 15.18 -17.60
C PRO A 8 3.29 14.59 -16.80
N THR A 9 2.48 13.73 -17.42
CA THR A 9 1.56 12.87 -16.70
C THR A 9 2.39 12.21 -15.62
N LYS A 10 2.09 12.50 -14.34
CA LYS A 10 2.69 11.81 -13.20
C LYS A 10 2.74 10.32 -13.57
N SER A 11 3.93 9.77 -13.79
CA SER A 11 4.05 8.40 -14.25
C SER A 11 3.80 7.47 -13.06
N TRP A 12 2.53 7.34 -12.69
CA TRP A 12 2.04 6.29 -11.82
C TRP A 12 2.45 4.92 -12.34
N SER A 13 2.63 4.77 -13.66
CA SER A 13 3.22 3.59 -14.29
C SER A 13 4.64 3.28 -13.79
N LEU A 14 5.54 4.28 -13.75
CA LEU A 14 6.91 4.10 -13.24
C LEU A 14 6.90 3.70 -11.76
N ILE A 15 6.13 4.42 -10.93
CA ILE A 15 6.06 4.15 -9.49
C ILE A 15 5.47 2.76 -9.23
N SER A 16 4.36 2.41 -9.91
CA SER A 16 3.73 1.10 -9.78
C SER A 16 4.67 -0.03 -10.23
N SER A 17 5.43 0.17 -11.31
CA SER A 17 6.42 -0.80 -11.79
C SER A 17 7.56 -1.02 -10.80
N ALA A 18 8.05 0.05 -10.17
CA ALA A 18 9.02 -0.05 -9.09
C ALA A 18 8.44 -0.82 -7.89
N MET A 19 7.19 -0.52 -7.50
CA MET A 19 6.50 -1.22 -6.41
C MET A 19 6.27 -2.70 -6.70
N ILE A 20 6.03 -3.09 -7.96
CA ILE A 20 5.98 -4.50 -8.38
C ILE A 20 7.30 -5.20 -8.09
N GLY A 21 8.42 -4.62 -8.55
CA GLY A 21 9.76 -5.21 -8.34
C GLY A 21 10.11 -5.33 -6.86
N VAL A 22 9.80 -4.30 -6.07
CA VAL A 22 9.98 -4.30 -4.62
C VAL A 22 9.11 -5.38 -3.96
N THR A 23 7.83 -5.48 -4.33
CA THR A 23 6.89 -6.49 -3.79
C THR A 23 7.39 -7.92 -4.05
N ILE A 24 7.86 -8.22 -5.25
CA ILE A 24 8.43 -9.53 -5.60
C ILE A 24 9.69 -9.81 -4.77
N THR A 25 10.55 -8.80 -4.60
CA THR A 25 11.77 -8.93 -3.80
C THR A 25 11.45 -9.25 -2.34
N ILE A 26 10.46 -8.57 -1.77
CA ILE A 26 10.02 -8.81 -0.38
C ILE A 26 9.40 -10.19 -0.24
N LEU A 27 8.55 -10.60 -1.18
CA LEU A 27 8.01 -11.96 -1.21
C LEU A 27 9.16 -12.98 -1.20
N ALA A 28 10.17 -12.82 -2.05
CA ALA A 28 11.33 -13.72 -2.08
C ALA A 28 12.10 -13.74 -0.74
N ILE A 29 12.41 -12.57 -0.17
CA ILE A 29 13.13 -12.46 1.11
C ILE A 29 12.32 -13.07 2.26
N MET A 30 11.02 -12.80 2.31
CA MET A 30 10.12 -13.30 3.35
C MET A 30 10.03 -14.82 3.35
N TRP A 31 9.97 -15.45 2.16
CA TRP A 31 9.99 -16.90 2.03
C TRP A 31 11.35 -17.52 2.37
N GLN A 32 12.45 -16.79 2.13
CA GLN A 32 13.80 -17.22 2.52
C GLN A 32 14.01 -17.16 4.04
N PHE A 33 13.46 -16.15 4.71
CA PHE A 33 13.63 -15.92 6.15
C PHE A 33 12.27 -15.87 6.85
N SER A 34 11.55 -16.99 6.91
CA SER A 34 10.19 -17.02 7.45
C SER A 34 10.09 -16.57 8.92
N PRO A 35 9.15 -15.69 9.29
CA PRO A 35 8.75 -15.53 10.69
C PRO A 35 7.95 -16.78 11.16
N ILE A 36 7.77 -16.93 12.47
CA ILE A 36 7.01 -18.05 13.06
C ILE A 36 5.52 -18.04 12.64
N GLY A 37 4.99 -16.89 12.23
CA GLY A 37 3.62 -16.77 11.72
C GLY A 37 3.40 -15.44 11.00
N GLY A 38 2.20 -15.24 10.46
CA GLY A 38 1.84 -14.08 9.65
C GLY A 38 2.30 -14.15 8.20
N MET A 39 2.94 -15.24 7.78
CA MET A 39 3.45 -15.40 6.43
C MET A 39 2.31 -15.57 5.43
N VAL A 40 1.28 -16.34 5.78
CA VAL A 40 0.17 -16.62 4.86
C VAL A 40 -0.61 -15.35 4.59
N THR A 41 -0.98 -14.63 5.65
CA THR A 41 -1.68 -13.35 5.57
C THR A 41 -0.87 -12.34 4.78
N SER A 42 0.41 -12.20 5.09
CA SER A 42 1.29 -11.23 4.42
C SER A 42 1.50 -11.58 2.94
N THR A 43 1.69 -12.85 2.61
CA THR A 43 1.80 -13.30 1.21
C THR A 43 0.54 -12.94 0.43
N TYR A 44 -0.63 -13.25 1.00
CA TYR A 44 -1.89 -12.98 0.33
C TYR A 44 -2.12 -11.48 0.10
N LEU A 45 -1.88 -10.65 1.11
CA LEU A 45 -1.98 -9.19 1.00
C LEU A 45 -1.01 -8.63 -0.06
N LEU A 46 0.24 -9.11 -0.10
CA LEU A 46 1.22 -8.71 -1.11
C LEU A 46 0.85 -9.18 -2.51
N MET A 47 0.27 -10.38 -2.67
CA MET A 47 -0.22 -10.86 -3.97
C MET A 47 -1.39 -10.01 -4.48
N VAL A 48 -2.33 -9.64 -3.61
CA VAL A 48 -3.41 -8.73 -3.98
C VAL A 48 -2.86 -7.34 -4.33
N ALA A 49 -1.92 -6.81 -3.53
CA ALA A 49 -1.25 -5.55 -3.83
C ALA A 49 -0.52 -5.59 -5.18
N LEU A 50 0.17 -6.70 -5.48
CA LEU A 50 0.85 -6.93 -6.75
C LEU A 50 -0.11 -6.84 -7.94
N ILE A 51 -1.26 -7.54 -7.86
CA ILE A 51 -2.30 -7.48 -8.91
C ILE A 51 -2.79 -6.04 -9.11
N LEU A 52 -3.02 -5.31 -8.02
CA LEU A 52 -3.48 -3.93 -8.08
C LEU A 52 -2.43 -2.97 -8.65
N PHE A 53 -1.13 -3.17 -8.36
CA PHE A 53 -0.06 -2.41 -9.00
C PHE A 53 0.04 -2.71 -10.49
N VAL A 54 -0.09 -3.97 -10.91
CA VAL A 54 -0.15 -4.36 -12.34
C VAL A 54 -1.38 -3.76 -13.02
N ASN A 55 -2.51 -3.69 -12.33
CA ASN A 55 -3.69 -3.03 -12.86
C ASN A 55 -3.45 -1.52 -13.04
N SER A 56 -2.83 -0.86 -12.05
CA SER A 56 -2.46 0.55 -12.13
C SER A 56 -1.53 0.85 -13.32
N THR A 57 -0.51 0.02 -13.59
CA THR A 57 0.35 0.19 -14.78
C THR A 57 -0.43 0.00 -16.07
N THR A 58 -1.23 -1.07 -16.17
CA THR A 58 -2.01 -1.41 -17.36
C THR A 58 -3.02 -0.33 -17.71
N VAL A 59 -3.72 0.21 -16.70
CA VAL A 59 -4.71 1.28 -16.91
C VAL A 59 -4.01 2.58 -17.31
N ASN A 60 -2.84 2.90 -16.77
CA ASN A 60 -2.08 4.07 -17.22
C ASN A 60 -1.65 3.96 -18.69
N GLU A 61 -1.19 2.79 -19.14
CA GLU A 61 -0.88 2.58 -20.57
C GLU A 61 -2.14 2.71 -21.43
N LYS A 62 -3.28 2.22 -20.94
CA LYS A 62 -4.57 2.41 -21.62
C LYS A 62 -4.96 3.88 -21.70
N VAL A 63 -4.77 4.67 -20.64
CA VAL A 63 -5.02 6.12 -20.64
C VAL A 63 -4.19 6.81 -21.72
N ASN A 64 -2.91 6.47 -21.84
CA ASN A 64 -2.03 7.02 -22.87
C ASN A 64 -2.49 6.65 -24.28
N TYR A 65 -2.90 5.39 -24.48
CA TYR A 65 -3.43 4.90 -25.74
C TYR A 65 -4.74 5.60 -26.16
N GLU A 66 -5.70 5.73 -25.23
CA GLU A 66 -6.97 6.41 -25.49
C GLU A 66 -6.76 7.91 -25.76
N ARG A 67 -5.83 8.55 -25.04
CA ARG A 67 -5.43 9.93 -25.32
C ARG A 67 -4.85 10.09 -26.72
N ALA A 68 -3.96 9.18 -27.14
CA ALA A 68 -3.39 9.19 -28.49
C ALA A 68 -4.44 8.99 -29.59
N LYS A 69 -5.55 8.30 -29.27
CA LYS A 69 -6.71 8.14 -30.16
C LYS A 69 -7.66 9.35 -30.20
N GLY A 70 -7.45 10.35 -29.35
CA GLY A 70 -8.36 11.48 -29.21
C GLY A 70 -9.67 11.14 -28.51
N ALA A 71 -9.65 10.19 -27.56
CA ALA A 71 -10.81 9.90 -26.72
C ALA A 71 -11.21 11.13 -25.89
N PRO A 72 -12.51 11.28 -25.54
CA PRO A 72 -12.96 12.39 -24.71
C PRO A 72 -12.28 12.44 -23.34
N ASP A 73 -11.98 13.64 -22.85
CA ASP A 73 -11.30 13.85 -21.57
C ASP A 73 -12.03 13.20 -20.38
N GLU A 74 -13.37 13.16 -20.41
CA GLU A 74 -14.17 12.50 -19.35
C GLU A 74 -13.86 11.00 -19.25
N VAL A 75 -13.61 10.33 -20.38
CA VAL A 75 -13.27 8.90 -20.42
C VAL A 75 -11.85 8.70 -19.88
N ILE A 76 -10.91 9.57 -20.29
CA ILE A 76 -9.52 9.59 -19.81
C ILE A 76 -9.49 9.79 -18.30
N GLU A 77 -10.28 10.73 -17.78
CA GLU A 77 -10.35 11.03 -16.35
C GLU A 77 -10.87 9.83 -15.54
N LYS A 78 -11.93 9.15 -16.01
CA LYS A 78 -12.46 7.94 -15.35
C LYS A 78 -11.41 6.83 -15.23
N TRP A 79 -10.64 6.60 -16.30
CA TRP A 79 -9.55 5.61 -16.27
C TRP A 79 -8.42 6.04 -15.35
N MET A 80 -8.06 7.33 -15.35
CA MET A 80 -7.04 7.87 -14.46
C MET A 80 -7.44 7.72 -12.98
N HIS A 81 -8.69 8.03 -12.62
CA HIS A 81 -9.21 7.82 -11.26
C HIS A 81 -9.18 6.35 -10.84
N PHE A 82 -9.44 5.43 -11.76
CA PHE A 82 -9.41 4.00 -11.49
C PHE A 82 -7.97 3.49 -11.27
N ALA A 83 -7.00 3.98 -12.05
CA ALA A 83 -5.58 3.70 -11.83
C ALA A 83 -5.12 4.21 -10.45
N GLU A 84 -5.48 5.44 -10.10
CA GLU A 84 -5.15 6.03 -8.79
C GLU A 84 -5.78 5.25 -7.62
N TYR A 85 -7.03 4.80 -7.77
CA TYR A 85 -7.70 4.00 -6.74
C TYR A 85 -7.02 2.64 -6.56
N SER A 86 -6.67 1.99 -7.66
CA SER A 86 -5.96 0.70 -7.64
C SER A 86 -4.60 0.84 -6.97
N PHE A 87 -3.85 1.89 -7.32
CA PHE A 87 -2.56 2.19 -6.71
C PHE A 87 -2.68 2.45 -5.20
N GLY A 88 -3.61 3.32 -4.79
CA GLY A 88 -3.79 3.65 -3.38
C GLY A 88 -4.17 2.43 -2.55
N LEU A 89 -5.11 1.61 -3.03
CA LEU A 89 -5.48 0.36 -2.36
C LEU A 89 -4.30 -0.62 -2.27
N ALA A 90 -3.54 -0.78 -3.37
CA ALA A 90 -2.34 -1.62 -3.37
C ALA A 90 -1.33 -1.17 -2.30
N PHE A 91 -1.11 0.13 -2.22
CA PHE A 91 -0.19 0.73 -1.26
C PHE A 91 -0.65 0.54 0.19
N THR A 92 -1.95 0.67 0.47
CA THR A 92 -2.53 0.39 1.80
C THR A 92 -2.35 -1.07 2.21
N LEU A 93 -2.59 -2.02 1.30
CA LEU A 93 -2.37 -3.45 1.57
C LEU A 93 -0.89 -3.74 1.80
N TYR A 94 -0.02 -3.09 1.02
CA TYR A 94 1.43 -3.17 1.17
C TYR A 94 1.87 -2.66 2.55
N ILE A 95 1.44 -1.47 2.97
CA ILE A 95 1.73 -0.91 4.30
C ILE A 95 1.20 -1.81 5.43
N SER A 96 -0.02 -2.31 5.30
CA SER A 96 -0.61 -3.23 6.27
C SER A 96 0.20 -4.51 6.40
N THR A 97 0.69 -5.03 5.27
CA THR A 97 1.60 -6.20 5.26
C THR A 97 2.88 -5.89 6.01
N PHE A 98 3.50 -4.73 5.77
CA PHE A 98 4.72 -4.34 6.49
C PHE A 98 4.51 -4.22 8.00
N ALA A 99 3.35 -3.69 8.42
CA ALA A 99 3.00 -3.64 9.83
C ALA A 99 2.89 -5.05 10.44
N ILE A 100 2.22 -5.99 9.75
CA ILE A 100 2.05 -7.38 10.20
C ILE A 100 3.38 -8.14 10.20
N LEU A 101 4.18 -8.01 9.15
CA LEU A 101 5.49 -8.65 9.07
C LEU A 101 6.43 -8.09 10.12
N GLY A 102 6.55 -6.77 10.22
CA GLY A 102 7.39 -6.12 11.23
C GLY A 102 7.02 -6.60 12.63
N TYR A 103 5.73 -6.67 12.94
CA TYR A 103 5.22 -7.26 14.18
C TYR A 103 5.69 -8.70 14.40
N LYS A 104 5.48 -9.60 13.42
CA LYS A 104 5.79 -11.04 13.57
C LYS A 104 7.29 -11.31 13.62
N TYR A 105 8.09 -10.60 12.83
CA TYR A 105 9.55 -10.67 12.91
C TYR A 105 10.05 -10.18 14.27
N LEU A 106 9.53 -9.07 14.78
CA LEU A 106 9.91 -8.56 16.10
C LEU A 106 9.49 -9.50 17.22
N LEU A 107 8.30 -10.11 17.15
CA LEU A 107 7.92 -11.15 18.11
C LEU A 107 8.93 -12.29 18.12
N ASN A 108 9.34 -12.75 16.94
CA ASN A 108 10.35 -13.80 16.81
C ASN A 108 11.67 -13.38 17.48
N ILE A 109 12.14 -12.16 17.22
CA ILE A 109 13.36 -11.61 17.84
C ILE A 109 13.21 -11.45 19.36
N THR A 110 12.04 -11.02 19.87
CA THR A 110 11.82 -10.87 21.32
C THR A 110 11.91 -12.20 22.04
N VAL A 111 11.50 -13.30 21.40
CA VAL A 111 11.65 -14.67 21.93
C VAL A 111 13.11 -15.11 21.90
N LEU A 112 13.87 -14.75 20.87
CA LEU A 112 15.27 -15.15 20.68
C LEU A 112 16.28 -14.32 21.49
N VAL A 113 16.03 -13.03 21.70
CA VAL A 113 17.04 -12.05 22.16
C VAL A 113 16.61 -11.32 23.45
N SER A 114 15.55 -11.79 24.13
CA SER A 114 15.06 -11.20 25.40
C SER A 114 14.71 -9.72 25.32
N VAL A 115 14.35 -9.22 24.14
CA VAL A 115 13.83 -7.86 23.96
C VAL A 115 12.43 -7.79 24.58
N PRO A 116 12.04 -6.70 25.29
CA PRO A 116 10.70 -6.59 25.85
C PRO A 116 9.63 -6.77 24.77
N ARG A 117 8.73 -7.74 24.96
CA ARG A 117 7.67 -8.11 24.01
C ARG A 117 6.80 -6.91 23.59
N VAL A 118 6.69 -5.89 24.44
CA VAL A 118 5.96 -4.64 24.15
C VAL A 118 6.47 -3.91 22.90
N TRP A 119 7.76 -4.02 22.57
CA TRP A 119 8.34 -3.37 21.38
C TRP A 119 7.79 -3.93 20.07
N ALA A 120 7.41 -5.21 20.05
CA ALA A 120 6.76 -5.81 18.90
C ALA A 120 5.42 -5.14 18.59
N LEU A 121 4.71 -4.63 19.62
CA LEU A 121 3.45 -3.92 19.44
C LEU A 121 3.65 -2.43 19.11
N VAL A 122 4.58 -1.76 19.79
CA VAL A 122 4.81 -0.31 19.62
C VAL A 122 5.23 0.02 18.20
N LEU A 123 6.08 -0.81 17.57
CA LEU A 123 6.67 -0.47 16.28
C LEU A 123 5.65 -0.43 15.11
N PRO A 124 4.72 -1.39 14.96
CA PRO A 124 3.60 -1.29 14.01
C PRO A 124 2.73 -0.04 14.21
N TRP A 125 2.46 0.33 15.46
CA TRP A 125 1.71 1.55 15.79
C TRP A 125 2.45 2.81 15.33
N VAL A 126 3.73 2.94 15.68
CA VAL A 126 4.56 4.08 15.25
C VAL A 126 4.64 4.15 13.74
N PHE A 127 4.85 3.01 13.07
CA PHE A 127 4.92 2.94 11.61
C PHE A 127 3.64 3.45 10.93
N LEU A 128 2.47 3.00 11.39
CA LEU A 128 1.19 3.43 10.83
C LEU A 128 0.84 4.87 11.18
N ILE A 129 1.13 5.33 12.41
CA ILE A 129 0.94 6.73 12.79
C ILE A 129 1.79 7.66 11.91
N VAL A 130 3.07 7.33 11.68
CA VAL A 130 3.95 8.11 10.80
C VAL A 130 3.37 8.14 9.38
N THR A 131 2.89 7.00 8.89
CA THR A 131 2.22 6.93 7.58
C THR A 131 1.01 7.87 7.52
N TRP A 132 0.14 7.84 8.54
CA TRP A 132 -1.04 8.70 8.62
C TRP A 132 -0.69 10.18 8.67
N LEU A 133 0.36 10.55 9.40
CA LEU A 133 0.86 11.92 9.47
C LEU A 133 1.34 12.41 8.10
N ILE A 134 2.16 11.61 7.40
CA ILE A 134 2.62 11.95 6.05
C ILE A 134 1.43 12.11 5.10
N MET A 135 0.49 11.16 5.11
CA MET A 135 -0.74 11.27 4.32
C MET A 135 -1.55 12.51 4.71
N GLY A 136 -1.54 12.92 5.98
CA GLY A 136 -2.23 14.10 6.50
C GLY A 136 -1.65 15.38 5.94
N ILE A 137 -0.33 15.49 5.96
CA ILE A 137 0.42 16.61 5.38
C ILE A 137 0.12 16.72 3.88
N TYR A 138 0.18 15.61 3.15
CA TYR A 138 -0.13 15.61 1.71
C TYR A 138 -1.56 16.09 1.42
N ALA A 139 -2.54 15.65 2.19
CA ALA A 139 -3.92 16.09 1.99
C ALA A 139 -4.13 17.58 2.33
N ALA A 140 -3.46 18.09 3.35
CA ALA A 140 -3.53 19.51 3.71
C ALA A 140 -2.99 20.42 2.59
N LEU A 141 -2.01 19.93 1.81
CA LEU A 141 -1.45 20.65 0.66
C LEU A 141 -2.34 20.60 -0.59
N ASP A 142 -3.23 19.63 -0.70
CA ASP A 142 -4.02 19.31 -1.92
C ASP A 142 -5.51 19.65 -1.76
N SER A 143 -5.81 20.69 -0.97
CA SER A 143 -7.07 21.02 -0.28
C SER A 143 -8.34 21.30 -1.13
N ARG A 144 -8.49 20.77 -2.36
CA ARG A 144 -9.61 21.13 -3.26
C ARG A 144 -10.70 20.09 -3.50
N ASN A 145 -10.61 18.83 -3.07
CA ASN A 145 -11.61 17.82 -3.48
C ASN A 145 -12.08 16.87 -2.37
N MET A 146 -13.36 17.03 -1.96
CA MET A 146 -14.11 16.20 -1.01
C MET A 146 -14.16 14.70 -1.39
N LEU A 147 -14.03 14.37 -2.67
CA LEU A 147 -13.96 12.98 -3.16
C LEU A 147 -12.64 12.27 -2.81
N LYS A 148 -11.55 13.01 -2.58
CA LYS A 148 -10.28 12.43 -2.10
C LYS A 148 -10.37 11.99 -0.64
N ASP A 149 -11.23 12.63 0.16
CA ASP A 149 -11.40 12.32 1.58
C ASP A 149 -12.09 10.96 1.80
N ILE A 150 -13.05 10.59 0.94
CA ILE A 150 -13.74 9.28 1.01
C ILE A 150 -12.80 8.13 0.64
N LYS A 151 -11.98 8.30 -0.42
CA LYS A 151 -10.97 7.29 -0.82
C LYS A 151 -9.99 7.04 0.34
N ARG A 152 -9.56 8.11 0.98
CA ARG A 152 -8.62 8.07 2.11
C ARG A 152 -9.21 7.46 3.37
N MET A 153 -10.49 7.70 3.68
CA MET A 153 -11.17 7.02 4.79
C MET A 153 -11.20 5.51 4.60
N THR A 154 -11.44 5.03 3.37
CA THR A 154 -11.49 3.59 3.09
C THR A 154 -10.14 2.92 3.36
N TRP A 155 -9.04 3.57 2.96
CA TRP A 155 -7.69 3.09 3.21
C TRP A 155 -7.31 3.09 4.70
N LEU A 156 -7.66 4.17 5.39
CA LEU A 156 -7.43 4.30 6.83
C LEU A 156 -8.20 3.24 7.63
N ILE A 157 -9.42 2.88 7.22
CA ILE A 157 -10.18 1.78 7.83
C ILE A 157 -9.43 0.46 7.71
N LEU A 158 -8.84 0.15 6.55
CA LEU A 158 -8.06 -1.10 6.37
C LEU A 158 -6.82 -1.13 7.27
N GLU A 159 -6.12 0.00 7.41
CA GLU A 159 -4.96 0.11 8.30
C GLU A 159 -5.35 -0.01 9.78
N ILE A 160 -6.50 0.55 10.18
CA ILE A 160 -7.06 0.36 11.52
C ILE A 160 -7.42 -1.11 11.75
N ILE A 161 -8.05 -1.78 10.78
CA ILE A 161 -8.36 -3.21 10.87
C ILE A 161 -7.06 -4.02 11.07
N ALA A 162 -6.01 -3.72 10.31
CA ALA A 162 -4.71 -4.37 10.49
C ALA A 162 -4.13 -4.15 11.89
N LEU A 163 -4.21 -2.93 12.44
CA LEU A 163 -3.81 -2.66 13.83
C LEU A 163 -4.63 -3.45 14.82
N VAL A 164 -5.96 -3.47 14.68
CA VAL A 164 -6.83 -4.24 15.57
C VAL A 164 -6.45 -5.72 15.55
N LEU A 165 -6.22 -6.30 14.38
CA LEU A 165 -5.78 -7.69 14.24
C LEU A 165 -4.43 -7.93 14.94
N ILE A 166 -3.45 -7.02 14.78
CA ILE A 166 -2.16 -7.09 15.48
C ILE A 166 -2.34 -7.06 17.00
N ASN A 167 -3.21 -6.18 17.52
CA ASN A 167 -3.48 -6.10 18.96
C ASN A 167 -4.16 -7.38 19.46
N LEU A 168 -5.13 -7.93 18.72
CA LEU A 168 -5.80 -9.18 19.08
C LEU A 168 -4.84 -10.38 19.07
N ASP A 169 -3.92 -10.44 18.10
CA ASP A 169 -2.86 -11.46 18.06
C ASP A 169 -1.89 -11.31 19.23
N TYR A 170 -1.51 -10.08 19.56
CA TYR A 170 -0.61 -9.79 20.67
C TYR A 170 -1.19 -10.24 22.02
N LEU A 171 -2.48 -10.03 22.21
CA LEU A 171 -3.24 -10.47 23.39
C LEU A 171 -3.53 -11.98 23.39
N GLY A 172 -3.21 -12.70 22.31
CA GLY A 172 -3.47 -14.14 22.19
C GLY A 172 -4.94 -14.51 21.97
N ILE A 173 -5.78 -13.54 21.56
CA ILE A 173 -7.21 -13.76 21.28
C ILE A 173 -7.38 -14.46 19.93
N ILE A 174 -6.57 -14.08 18.94
CA ILE A 174 -6.52 -14.71 17.61
C ILE A 174 -5.08 -15.05 17.26
N THR A 175 -4.86 -15.76 16.16
CA THR A 175 -3.54 -15.94 15.56
C THR A 175 -3.59 -15.58 14.08
N ILE A 176 -2.79 -14.61 13.67
CA ILE A 176 -2.56 -14.23 12.29
C ILE A 176 -1.64 -15.29 11.66
N PRO A 177 -2.15 -16.08 10.70
CA PRO A 177 -1.38 -17.11 10.00
C PRO A 177 -0.40 -16.50 8.98
#